data_AF-A0A4R4Y336-F1
#
_entry.id   AF-A0A4R4Y336-F1
#
_cell.length_a   1.000
_cell.length_b   1.000
_cell.length_c   1.000
_cell.angle_alpha   90.00
_cell.angle_beta   90.00
_cell.angle_gamma   90.00
#
_symmetry.space_group_name_H-M   'P 1'
#
loop_
_entity.id
_entity.type
_entity.pdbx_description
1 polymer ?
#
loop_
_entity_poly.entity_id
_entity_poly.type
_entity_poly.pdbx_seq_one_letter_code
_entity_poly.pdbx_strand_id
1 'polypeptide(L)'
;MVTIRSTGGRVAAYAWLAFAALNLADLLFGITGDASYTPMTFGIGVLLLLGSGVAYAVGLRPAIIGDDDAVTIRNPLRDVRAPWAAVRRIEGTNAVTVRFTGPDGAELESRAWVHQTSPRAQAKAEARARKEATKQQEFDLRGRTPAAFAAQQLNEIRDRQRPRTKSGAPDRAAAAKEAADESAKGTVTWSVPALAALGVPLALLVVIVIVGAVS
;
A
#
# COMPACT_ATOMS: atom_id res chain seq x y z
N MET A 1 -6.73 7.62 -14.44
CA MET A 1 -6.44 6.58 -13.42
C MET A 1 -4.96 6.16 -13.40
N VAL A 2 -4.30 6.19 -12.23
CA VAL A 2 -2.92 5.72 -12.00
C VAL A 2 -2.91 4.69 -10.86
N THR A 3 -2.14 3.61 -11.01
CA THR A 3 -1.93 2.61 -9.94
C THR A 3 -0.44 2.41 -9.68
N ILE A 4 -0.01 2.60 -8.44
CA ILE A 4 1.38 2.52 -8.01
C ILE A 4 1.53 1.33 -7.05
N ARG A 5 2.46 0.42 -7.35
CA ARG A 5 2.77 -0.79 -6.56
C ARG A 5 4.27 -0.95 -6.40
N SER A 6 4.70 -1.74 -5.41
CA SER A 6 6.11 -2.04 -5.18
C SER A 6 6.53 -3.23 -6.05
N THR A 7 7.42 -3.02 -7.02
CA THR A 7 7.94 -4.11 -7.85
C THR A 7 8.69 -5.14 -7.02
N GLY A 8 9.60 -4.69 -6.14
CA GLY A 8 10.39 -5.59 -5.29
C GLY A 8 9.51 -6.40 -4.32
N GLY A 9 8.50 -5.75 -3.72
CA GLY A 9 7.55 -6.44 -2.84
C GLY A 9 6.74 -7.51 -3.56
N ARG A 10 6.32 -7.24 -4.81
CA ARG A 10 5.60 -8.22 -5.64
C ARG A 10 6.49 -9.39 -6.04
N VAL A 11 7.73 -9.13 -6.46
CA VAL A 11 8.67 -10.20 -6.84
C VAL A 11 8.93 -11.12 -5.64
N ALA A 12 9.23 -10.55 -4.47
CA ALA A 12 9.44 -11.34 -3.25
C ALA A 12 8.18 -12.15 -2.88
N ALA A 13 7.00 -11.55 -2.99
CA ALA A 13 5.76 -12.26 -2.70
C ALA A 13 5.48 -13.40 -3.70
N TYR A 14 5.66 -13.20 -5.01
CA TYR A 14 5.50 -14.27 -5.98
C TYR A 14 6.54 -15.37 -5.81
N ALA A 15 7.80 -15.03 -5.49
CA ALA A 15 8.82 -16.01 -5.18
C ALA A 15 8.43 -16.87 -3.97
N TRP A 16 7.92 -16.24 -2.90
CA TRP A 16 7.40 -16.96 -1.74
C TRP A 16 6.21 -17.85 -2.11
N LEU A 17 5.24 -17.35 -2.87
CA LEU A 17 4.07 -18.13 -3.27
C LEU A 17 4.44 -19.32 -4.14
N ALA A 18 5.41 -19.16 -5.06
CA ALA A 18 5.94 -20.27 -5.84
C ALA A 18 6.63 -21.30 -4.95
N PHE A 19 7.49 -20.85 -4.03
CA PHE A 19 8.12 -21.72 -3.04
C PHE A 19 7.09 -22.49 -2.19
N ALA A 20 6.11 -21.79 -1.63
CA ALA A 20 5.06 -22.40 -0.82
C ALA A 20 4.21 -23.38 -1.61
N ALA A 21 3.85 -23.06 -2.86
CA ALA A 21 3.09 -23.95 -3.74
C ALA A 21 3.87 -25.24 -4.05
N LEU A 22 5.17 -25.12 -4.37
CA LEU A 22 6.02 -26.29 -4.63
C LEU A 22 6.18 -27.17 -3.39
N ASN A 23 6.38 -26.57 -2.20
CA ASN A 23 6.48 -27.34 -0.97
C ASN A 23 5.13 -27.99 -0.59
N LEU A 24 4.00 -27.29 -0.77
CA LEU A 24 2.69 -27.90 -0.54
C LEU A 24 2.42 -29.05 -1.51
N ALA A 25 2.81 -28.94 -2.78
CA ALA A 25 2.70 -30.03 -3.74
C ALA A 25 3.59 -31.21 -3.32
N ASP A 26 4.82 -30.96 -2.90
CA ASP A 26 5.72 -31.99 -2.40
C ASP A 26 5.13 -32.71 -1.16
N LEU A 27 4.59 -31.97 -0.19
CA LEU A 27 3.96 -32.54 1.00
C LEU A 27 2.71 -33.37 0.68
N LEU A 28 1.94 -32.99 -0.35
CA LEU A 28 0.71 -33.68 -0.72
C LEU A 28 0.96 -34.94 -1.54
N PHE A 29 1.93 -34.89 -2.46
CA PHE A 29 2.18 -35.95 -3.45
C PHE A 29 3.42 -36.79 -3.16
N GLY A 30 4.27 -36.37 -2.21
CA GLY A 30 5.51 -37.08 -1.92
C GLY A 30 6.48 -37.08 -3.10
N ILE A 31 6.72 -35.91 -3.71
CA ILE A 31 7.56 -35.82 -4.91
C ILE A 31 9.03 -36.14 -4.55
N THR A 32 9.46 -35.73 -3.35
CA THR A 32 10.84 -35.88 -2.86
C THR A 32 10.98 -37.01 -1.81
N GLY A 33 9.91 -37.72 -1.47
CA GLY A 33 9.89 -38.81 -0.48
C GLY A 33 8.47 -39.32 -0.19
N ASP A 34 8.30 -40.22 0.79
CA ASP A 34 6.96 -40.76 1.09
C ASP A 34 6.01 -39.69 1.67
N ALA A 35 4.81 -39.59 1.09
CA ALA A 35 3.75 -38.73 1.61
C ALA A 35 3.29 -39.23 2.99
N SER A 36 3.78 -38.60 4.06
CA SER A 36 3.41 -38.92 5.43
C SER A 36 2.49 -37.84 6.02
N TYR A 37 1.25 -38.23 6.34
CA TYR A 37 0.22 -37.33 6.88
C TYR A 37 0.31 -37.22 8.41
N THR A 38 1.46 -36.76 8.91
CA THR A 38 1.69 -36.57 10.34
C THR A 38 1.21 -35.19 10.82
N PRO A 39 0.95 -35.00 12.13
CA PRO A 39 0.68 -33.68 12.69
C PRO A 39 1.78 -32.65 12.37
N MET A 40 3.03 -33.10 12.28
CA MET A 40 4.17 -32.27 11.88
C MET A 40 4.02 -31.79 10.42
N THR A 41 3.71 -32.70 9.49
CA THR A 41 3.47 -32.35 8.08
C THR A 41 2.34 -31.34 7.94
N PHE A 42 1.24 -31.53 8.67
CA PHE A 42 0.12 -30.59 8.69
C PHE A 42 0.55 -29.21 9.24
N GLY A 43 1.32 -29.18 10.33
CA GLY A 43 1.88 -27.94 10.88
C GLY A 43 2.74 -27.17 9.88
N ILE A 44 3.61 -27.86 9.13
CA ILE A 44 4.42 -27.25 8.07
C ILE A 44 3.52 -26.67 6.97
N GLY A 45 2.50 -27.40 6.54
CA GLY A 45 1.53 -26.93 5.54
C GLY A 45 0.82 -25.64 5.98
N VAL A 46 0.33 -25.58 7.23
CA VAL A 46 -0.32 -24.38 7.76
C VAL A 46 0.67 -23.21 7.90
N LEU A 47 1.94 -23.48 8.25
CA LEU A 47 2.97 -22.45 8.31
C LEU A 47 3.26 -21.84 6.92
N LEU A 48 3.29 -22.66 5.87
CA LEU A 48 3.41 -22.20 4.48
C LEU A 48 2.21 -21.35 4.05
N LEU A 49 0.99 -21.72 4.49
CA LEU A 49 -0.22 -20.92 4.27
C LEU A 49 -0.16 -19.58 4.99
N LEU A 50 0.31 -19.55 6.25
CA LEU A 50 0.50 -18.30 7.00
C LEU A 50 1.51 -17.40 6.29
N GLY A 51 2.67 -17.94 5.88
CA GLY A 51 3.66 -17.20 5.13
C GLY A 51 3.11 -16.65 3.80
N SER A 52 2.24 -17.42 3.12
CA SER A 52 1.55 -16.98 1.90
C SER A 52 0.59 -15.83 2.18
N GLY A 53 -0.13 -15.86 3.31
CA GLY A 53 -0.96 -14.76 3.77
C GLY A 53 -0.15 -13.49 4.05
N VAL A 54 1.03 -13.63 4.68
CA VAL A 54 1.97 -12.52 4.89
C VAL A 54 2.44 -11.96 3.56
N ALA A 55 2.94 -12.80 2.66
CA ALA A 55 3.42 -12.41 1.33
C ALA A 55 2.34 -11.65 0.53
N TYR A 56 1.10 -12.13 0.57
CA TYR A 56 -0.04 -11.43 -0.01
C TYR A 56 -0.27 -10.05 0.62
N ALA A 57 -0.40 -9.99 1.95
CA ALA A 57 -0.75 -8.78 2.68
C ALA A 57 0.32 -7.68 2.53
N VAL A 58 1.61 -8.02 2.57
CA VAL A 58 2.69 -7.02 2.56
C VAL A 58 3.31 -6.77 1.18
N GLY A 59 3.18 -7.72 0.26
CA GLY A 59 3.85 -7.66 -1.05
C GLY A 59 2.92 -7.45 -2.25
N LEU A 60 1.75 -8.11 -2.26
CA LEU A 60 0.84 -8.05 -3.43
C LEU A 60 -0.30 -7.05 -3.26
N ARG A 61 -0.84 -6.96 -2.05
CA ARG A 61 -1.96 -6.10 -1.70
C ARG A 61 -1.64 -4.61 -1.74
N PRO A 62 -0.50 -4.14 -1.20
CA PRO A 62 -0.28 -2.71 -1.04
C PRO A 62 -0.23 -1.98 -2.38
N ALA A 63 -1.04 -0.94 -2.50
CA ALA A 63 -1.16 -0.16 -3.73
C ALA A 63 -1.66 1.25 -3.42
N ILE A 64 -1.21 2.21 -4.22
CA ILE A 64 -1.76 3.57 -4.24
C ILE A 64 -2.51 3.72 -5.57
N ILE A 65 -3.77 4.11 -5.53
CA ILE A 65 -4.60 4.31 -6.72
C ILE A 65 -5.06 5.76 -6.72
N GLY A 66 -4.78 6.50 -7.78
CA GLY A 66 -5.46 7.77 -8.07
C GLY A 66 -6.46 7.52 -9.19
N ASP A 67 -7.74 7.47 -8.85
CA ASP A 67 -8.83 7.49 -9.84
C ASP A 67 -9.34 8.92 -10.01
N ASP A 68 -10.38 9.10 -10.81
CA ASP A 68 -10.86 10.45 -11.14
C ASP A 68 -11.64 11.09 -9.98
N ASP A 69 -12.15 10.29 -9.05
CA ASP A 69 -12.98 10.75 -7.92
C ASP A 69 -12.20 10.87 -6.61
N ALA A 70 -11.21 10.00 -6.40
CA ALA A 70 -10.52 9.83 -5.14
C ALA A 70 -9.09 9.28 -5.27
N VAL A 71 -8.33 9.49 -4.20
CA VAL A 71 -7.11 8.73 -3.92
C VAL A 71 -7.44 7.58 -2.97
N THR A 72 -7.01 6.37 -3.34
CA THR A 72 -7.14 5.17 -2.52
C THR A 72 -5.77 4.63 -2.14
N ILE A 73 -5.49 4.56 -0.84
CA ILE A 73 -4.31 3.92 -0.27
C ILE A 73 -4.72 2.56 0.28
N ARG A 74 -4.23 1.50 -0.36
CA ARG A 74 -4.35 0.13 0.14
C ARG A 74 -3.09 -0.23 0.91
N ASN A 75 -3.21 -0.36 2.23
CA ASN A 75 -2.16 -0.82 3.14
C ASN A 75 -2.37 -2.30 3.49
N PRO A 76 -1.42 -2.99 4.14
CA PRO A 76 -1.55 -4.44 4.35
C PRO A 76 -2.86 -4.89 4.98
N LEU A 77 -3.36 -4.15 5.97
CA LEU A 77 -4.58 -4.50 6.71
C LEU A 77 -5.74 -3.50 6.55
N ARG A 78 -5.46 -2.30 6.03
CA ARG A 78 -6.44 -1.20 5.96
C ARG A 78 -6.49 -0.61 4.56
N ASP A 79 -7.67 -0.17 4.18
CA ASP A 79 -7.91 0.63 2.99
C ASP A 79 -8.38 2.02 3.38
N VAL A 80 -7.80 3.03 2.75
CA VAL A 80 -8.18 4.42 2.90
C VAL A 80 -8.62 4.94 1.55
N ARG A 81 -9.84 5.47 1.45
CA ARG A 81 -10.33 6.15 0.24
C ARG A 81 -10.70 7.57 0.61
N ALA A 82 -9.97 8.53 0.04
CA ALA A 82 -10.19 9.96 0.25
C ALA A 82 -10.59 10.62 -1.08
N PRO A 83 -11.83 11.13 -1.21
CA PRO A 83 -12.22 11.96 -2.35
C PRO A 83 -11.26 13.12 -2.53
N TRP A 84 -11.01 13.56 -3.76
CA TRP A 84 -10.04 14.65 -4.01
C TRP A 84 -10.36 15.94 -3.25
N ALA A 85 -11.64 16.26 -3.04
CA ALA A 85 -12.11 17.38 -2.23
C ALA A 85 -11.77 17.24 -0.73
N ALA A 86 -11.70 16.00 -0.21
CA ALA A 86 -11.33 15.74 1.18
C ALA A 86 -9.81 15.80 1.40
N VAL A 87 -9.00 15.76 0.34
CA VAL A 87 -7.53 15.70 0.42
C VAL A 87 -6.95 17.09 0.67
N ARG A 88 -6.29 17.25 1.82
CA ARG A 88 -5.64 18.50 2.22
C ARG A 88 -4.21 18.60 1.73
N ARG A 89 -3.44 17.51 1.82
CA ARG A 89 -2.02 17.50 1.45
C ARG A 89 -1.54 16.11 1.04
N ILE A 90 -0.66 16.06 0.05
CA ILE A 90 0.03 14.84 -0.40
C ILE A 90 1.53 15.10 -0.40
N GLU A 91 2.28 14.31 0.36
CA GLU A 91 3.74 14.42 0.50
C GLU A 91 4.41 13.09 0.15
N GLY A 92 5.66 13.15 -0.33
CA GLY A 92 6.42 11.99 -0.78
C GLY A 92 7.85 11.99 -0.27
N THR A 93 8.04 12.11 1.05
CA THR A 93 9.37 12.17 1.68
C THR A 93 9.92 10.76 1.90
N ASN A 94 9.64 10.16 3.07
CA ASN A 94 10.01 8.78 3.40
C ASN A 94 9.05 7.74 2.81
N ALA A 95 7.81 8.14 2.59
CA ALA A 95 6.74 7.37 1.97
C ALA A 95 5.73 8.39 1.44
N VAL A 96 4.78 7.91 0.64
CA VAL A 96 3.64 8.76 0.26
C VAL A 96 2.72 8.90 1.47
N THR A 97 2.49 10.12 1.92
CA THR A 97 1.57 10.47 3.00
C THR A 97 0.44 11.32 2.42
N VAL A 98 -0.80 10.97 2.76
CA VAL A 98 -2.00 11.73 2.39
C VAL A 98 -2.72 12.18 3.65
N ARG A 99 -2.89 13.49 3.79
CA ARG A 99 -3.72 14.13 4.82
C ARG A 99 -5.09 14.44 4.23
N PHE A 100 -6.15 14.03 4.91
CA PHE A 100 -7.52 14.16 4.44
C PHE A 100 -8.51 14.31 5.59
N THR A 101 -9.69 14.85 5.29
CA THR A 101 -10.80 14.90 6.24
C THR A 101 -11.41 13.50 6.40
N GLY A 102 -11.34 12.94 7.61
CA GLY A 102 -11.84 11.62 7.96
C GLY A 102 -13.37 11.53 8.04
N PRO A 103 -13.92 10.33 8.31
CA PRO A 103 -15.37 10.11 8.38
C PRO A 103 -16.05 10.95 9.46
N ASP A 104 -15.36 11.17 10.58
CA ASP A 104 -15.85 11.96 11.71
C ASP A 104 -15.59 13.47 11.53
N GLY A 105 -15.06 13.89 10.37
CA GLY A 105 -14.67 15.28 10.09
C GLY A 105 -13.30 15.68 10.65
N ALA A 106 -12.69 14.85 11.51
CA ALA A 106 -11.33 15.06 11.99
C ALA A 106 -10.30 14.90 10.86
N GLU A 107 -9.21 15.67 10.90
CA GLU A 107 -8.11 15.50 9.96
C GLU A 107 -7.34 14.21 10.28
N LEU A 108 -7.19 13.33 9.29
CA LEU A 108 -6.47 12.07 9.38
C LEU A 108 -5.28 12.07 8.43
N GLU A 109 -4.22 11.40 8.86
CA GLU A 109 -3.04 11.16 8.04
C GLU A 109 -2.93 9.65 7.75
N SER A 110 -2.82 9.31 6.46
CA SER A 110 -2.55 7.93 6.04
C SER A 110 -1.24 7.85 5.28
N ARG A 111 -0.32 7.04 5.81
CA ARG A 111 0.96 6.72 5.19
C ARG A 111 0.82 5.47 4.33
N ALA A 112 1.24 5.55 3.08
CA ALA A 112 1.27 4.41 2.18
C ALA A 112 2.41 3.45 2.53
N TRP A 113 2.10 2.16 2.52
CA TRP A 113 3.09 1.09 2.69
C TRP A 113 4.03 0.96 1.49
N VAL A 114 3.57 1.33 0.30
CA VAL A 114 4.33 1.21 -0.94
C VAL A 114 5.39 2.31 -1.03
N HIS A 115 6.55 1.98 -1.61
CA HIS A 115 7.65 2.93 -1.85
C HIS A 115 8.18 3.59 -0.58
N GLN A 116 8.45 2.79 0.46
CA GLN A 116 9.24 3.26 1.59
C GLN A 116 10.67 3.54 1.12
N THR A 117 11.11 4.78 1.28
CA THR A 117 12.48 5.18 0.96
C THR A 117 13.23 5.34 2.27
N SER A 118 14.33 4.60 2.43
CA SER A 118 15.18 4.75 3.61
C SER A 118 15.83 6.16 3.64
N PRO A 119 16.12 6.73 4.82
CA PRO A 119 16.77 8.04 4.92
C PRO A 119 18.10 8.10 4.16
N ARG A 120 18.84 6.98 4.12
CA ARG A 120 20.09 6.87 3.36
C ARG A 120 19.88 6.89 1.85
N ALA A 121 18.82 6.26 1.35
CA ALA A 121 18.46 6.32 -0.06
C ALA A 121 18.00 7.73 -0.46
N GLN A 122 17.31 8.46 0.42
CA GLN A 122 16.97 9.87 0.22
C GLN A 122 18.19 10.77 0.19
N ALA A 123 19.06 10.68 1.20
CA ALA A 123 20.29 11.47 1.24
C ALA A 123 21.15 11.24 0.00
N LYS A 124 21.21 10.00 -0.52
CA LYS A 124 21.91 9.68 -1.76
C LYS A 124 21.23 10.27 -3.00
N ALA A 125 19.90 10.29 -3.03
CA ALA A 125 19.11 10.88 -4.11
C ALA A 125 19.26 12.42 -4.13
N GLU A 126 19.17 13.07 -2.97
CA GLU A 126 19.41 14.50 -2.80
C GLU A 126 20.85 14.89 -3.14
N ALA A 127 21.85 14.10 -2.70
CA ALA A 127 23.24 14.34 -3.05
C ALA A 127 23.51 14.20 -4.55
N ARG A 128 22.79 13.31 -5.25
CA ARG A 128 22.85 13.20 -6.73
C ARG A 128 22.17 14.39 -7.39
N ALA A 129 20.97 14.76 -6.94
CA ALA A 129 20.25 15.92 -7.44
C ALA A 129 21.07 17.22 -7.29
N ARG A 130 21.76 17.42 -6.17
CA ARG A 130 22.67 18.57 -5.96
C ARG A 130 23.83 18.58 -6.95
N LYS A 131 24.42 17.42 -7.25
CA LYS A 131 25.53 17.30 -8.22
C LYS A 131 25.07 17.52 -9.66
N GLU A 132 23.85 17.11 -9.98
CA GLU A 132 23.25 17.27 -11.30
C GLU A 132 22.74 18.70 -11.52
N ALA A 133 22.20 19.38 -10.51
CA ALA A 133 21.82 20.79 -10.59
C ALA A 133 23.01 21.73 -10.93
N THR A 134 24.24 21.33 -10.59
CA THR A 134 25.46 22.04 -10.99
C THR A 134 25.79 21.86 -12.48
N LYS A 135 25.28 20.80 -13.13
CA LYS A 135 25.46 20.52 -14.56
C LYS A 135 24.15 20.84 -15.26
N GLN A 136 24.03 22.04 -15.85
CA GLN A 136 22.85 22.57 -16.56
C GLN A 136 22.26 21.60 -17.63
N GLN A 137 21.57 20.54 -17.21
CA GLN A 137 20.84 19.62 -18.08
C GLN A 137 19.36 19.70 -17.72
N GLU A 138 18.58 20.11 -18.70
CA GLU A 138 17.20 20.60 -18.61
C GLU A 138 16.12 19.51 -18.48
N PHE A 139 16.50 18.29 -18.07
CA PHE A 139 15.55 17.18 -17.88
C PHE A 139 15.56 16.71 -16.41
N ASP A 140 14.65 17.29 -15.63
CA ASP A 140 14.42 17.02 -14.19
C ASP A 140 13.65 15.70 -13.97
N LEU A 141 14.31 14.58 -14.28
CA LEU A 141 13.80 13.23 -14.01
C LEU A 141 14.76 12.37 -13.19
N ARG A 142 15.98 12.84 -12.91
CA ARG A 142 17.03 12.08 -12.21
C ARG A 142 17.27 12.68 -10.81
N GLY A 143 17.08 11.86 -9.77
CA GLY A 143 17.27 12.27 -8.36
C GLY A 143 16.01 12.27 -7.48
N ARG A 144 14.81 12.04 -8.04
CA ARG A 144 13.58 11.92 -7.24
C ARG A 144 13.43 10.51 -6.69
N THR A 145 13.01 10.41 -5.43
CA THR A 145 12.71 9.12 -4.79
C THR A 145 11.41 8.58 -5.38
N PRO A 146 11.19 7.26 -5.40
CA PRO A 146 9.93 6.69 -5.88
C PRO A 146 8.70 7.25 -5.13
N ALA A 147 8.85 7.57 -3.84
CA ALA A 147 7.83 8.24 -3.04
C ALA A 147 7.53 9.66 -3.52
N ALA A 148 8.57 10.46 -3.80
CA ALA A 148 8.41 11.84 -4.29
C ALA A 148 7.73 11.86 -5.66
N PHE A 149 8.14 10.97 -6.56
CA PHE A 149 7.54 10.84 -7.90
C PHE A 149 6.07 10.41 -7.82
N ALA A 150 5.74 9.46 -6.94
CA ALA A 150 4.36 9.04 -6.70
C ALA A 150 3.50 10.19 -6.16
N ALA A 151 4.01 10.95 -5.18
CA ALA A 151 3.31 12.11 -4.64
C ALA A 151 3.10 13.20 -5.69
N GLN A 152 4.08 13.45 -6.57
CA GLN A 152 3.93 14.39 -7.67
C GLN A 152 2.80 13.98 -8.62
N GLN A 153 2.79 12.73 -9.10
CA GLN A 153 1.73 12.26 -9.99
C GLN A 153 0.33 12.38 -9.36
N LEU A 154 0.20 12.11 -8.05
CA LEU A 154 -1.07 12.29 -7.34
C LEU A 154 -1.46 13.76 -7.22
N ASN A 155 -0.50 14.65 -6.95
CA ASN A 155 -0.76 16.09 -6.92
C ASN A 155 -1.20 16.59 -8.31
N GLU A 156 -0.58 16.12 -9.40
CA GLU A 156 -1.00 16.47 -10.77
C GLU A 156 -2.45 16.03 -11.07
N ILE A 157 -2.85 14.84 -10.61
CA ILE A 157 -4.25 14.38 -10.75
C ILE A 157 -5.16 15.27 -9.90
N ARG A 158 -4.83 15.51 -8.63
CA ARG A 158 -5.61 16.39 -7.75
C ARG A 158 -5.79 17.78 -8.36
N ASP A 159 -4.74 18.36 -8.93
CA ASP A 159 -4.78 19.70 -9.49
C ASP A 159 -5.62 19.76 -10.78
N ARG A 160 -5.69 18.67 -11.56
CA ARG A 160 -6.65 18.54 -12.68
C ARG A 160 -8.09 18.42 -12.20
N GLN A 161 -8.32 17.72 -11.08
CA GLN A 161 -9.64 17.52 -10.51
C GLN A 161 -10.14 18.72 -9.70
N ARG A 162 -9.24 19.66 -9.35
CA ARG A 162 -9.64 20.89 -8.68
C ARG A 162 -10.48 21.73 -9.64
N PRO A 163 -11.74 22.06 -9.32
CA PRO A 163 -12.57 22.87 -10.20
C PRO A 163 -11.87 24.21 -10.46
N ARG A 164 -11.56 24.47 -11.73
CA ARG A 164 -11.04 25.76 -12.19
C ARG A 164 -12.16 26.78 -12.05
N THR A 165 -12.03 27.69 -11.08
CA THR A 165 -12.96 28.80 -10.88
C THR A 165 -12.86 29.76 -12.07
N LYS A 166 -13.59 29.47 -13.16
CA LYS A 166 -13.66 30.30 -14.36
C LYS A 166 -14.80 31.33 -14.30
N SER A 167 -15.30 31.62 -13.10
CA SER A 167 -16.45 32.48 -12.86
C SER A 167 -15.98 33.79 -12.23
N GLY A 168 -16.31 34.92 -12.85
CA GLY A 168 -16.00 36.29 -12.41
C GLY A 168 -16.70 36.75 -11.11
N ALA A 169 -17.01 35.80 -10.22
CA ALA A 169 -17.51 36.03 -8.88
C ALA A 169 -16.74 35.10 -7.90
N PRO A 170 -15.53 35.51 -7.46
CA PRO A 170 -14.65 34.67 -6.66
C PRO A 170 -15.28 34.23 -5.33
N ASP A 171 -16.10 35.08 -4.71
CA ASP A 171 -16.60 34.85 -3.35
C ASP A 171 -17.68 33.75 -3.26
N ARG A 172 -18.60 33.68 -4.23
CA ARG A 172 -19.64 32.61 -4.26
C ARG A 172 -19.07 31.27 -4.69
N ALA A 173 -18.11 31.27 -5.61
CA ALA A 173 -17.43 30.04 -6.03
C ALA A 173 -16.51 29.51 -4.92
N ALA A 174 -15.92 30.39 -4.10
CA ALA A 174 -15.17 30.02 -2.91
C ALA A 174 -16.10 29.43 -1.83
N ALA A 175 -17.23 30.08 -1.53
CA ALA A 175 -18.18 29.58 -0.52
C ALA A 175 -18.81 28.22 -0.89
N ALA A 176 -19.23 28.03 -2.15
CA ALA A 176 -19.76 26.74 -2.60
C ALA A 176 -18.70 25.62 -2.59
N LYS A 177 -17.43 25.99 -2.82
CA LYS A 177 -16.30 25.08 -2.76
C LYS A 177 -15.91 24.73 -1.32
N GLU A 178 -15.93 25.69 -0.41
CA GLU A 178 -15.70 25.45 1.02
C GLU A 178 -16.78 24.52 1.59
N ALA A 179 -18.06 24.73 1.25
CA ALA A 179 -19.14 23.84 1.66
C ALA A 179 -19.00 22.41 1.07
N ALA A 180 -18.55 22.29 -0.18
CA ALA A 180 -18.30 20.98 -0.80
C ALA A 180 -17.07 20.28 -0.19
N ASP A 181 -15.97 21.01 0.04
CA ASP A 181 -14.74 20.51 0.68
C ASP A 181 -14.96 20.15 2.16
N GLU A 182 -15.85 20.84 2.88
CA GLU A 182 -16.26 20.47 4.25
C GLU A 182 -17.13 19.21 4.30
N SER A 183 -17.97 19.01 3.28
CA SER A 183 -18.83 17.82 3.19
C SER A 183 -18.07 16.56 2.73
N ALA A 184 -16.95 16.73 2.01
CA ALA A 184 -16.19 15.63 1.45
C ALA A 184 -15.40 14.89 2.55
N LYS A 185 -15.85 13.68 2.87
CA LYS A 185 -15.27 12.82 3.91
C LYS A 185 -14.62 11.59 3.31
N GLY A 186 -13.42 11.27 3.76
CA GLY A 186 -12.73 10.03 3.46
C GLY A 186 -13.22 8.86 4.32
N THR A 187 -12.88 7.65 3.91
CA THR A 187 -13.23 6.41 4.63
C THR A 187 -11.99 5.61 4.95
N VAL A 188 -12.03 4.91 6.08
CA VAL A 188 -11.00 3.96 6.51
C VAL A 188 -11.69 2.64 6.82
N THR A 189 -11.32 1.58 6.10
CA THR A 189 -11.93 0.25 6.24
C THR A 189 -10.87 -0.82 6.44
N TRP A 190 -11.27 -1.92 7.08
CA TRP A 190 -10.41 -3.08 7.25
C TRP A 190 -10.53 -4.03 6.06
N SER A 191 -9.40 -4.61 5.69
CA SER A 191 -9.33 -5.60 4.64
C SER A 191 -9.72 -6.98 5.15
N VAL A 192 -10.98 -7.36 5.00
CA VAL A 192 -11.45 -8.72 5.31
C VAL A 192 -10.59 -9.81 4.64
N PRO A 193 -10.21 -9.71 3.35
CA PRO A 193 -9.36 -10.72 2.73
C PRO A 193 -7.97 -10.84 3.35
N ALA A 194 -7.38 -9.73 3.80
CA ALA A 194 -6.04 -9.74 4.40
C ALA A 194 -6.09 -10.26 5.84
N LEU A 195 -7.12 -9.85 6.59
CA LEU A 195 -7.38 -10.37 7.92
C LEU A 195 -7.65 -11.88 7.88
N ALA A 196 -8.43 -12.36 6.92
CA ALA A 196 -8.67 -13.79 6.75
C ALA A 196 -7.40 -14.57 6.35
N ALA A 197 -6.63 -14.05 5.39
CA ALA A 197 -5.39 -14.69 4.92
C ALA A 197 -4.33 -14.84 6.02
N LEU A 198 -4.37 -13.99 7.04
CA LEU A 198 -3.48 -14.09 8.21
C LEU A 198 -4.13 -14.86 9.37
N GLY A 199 -5.38 -14.52 9.69
CA GLY A 199 -6.08 -15.00 10.87
C GLY A 199 -6.43 -16.48 10.80
N VAL A 200 -6.87 -16.99 9.64
CA VAL A 200 -7.24 -18.41 9.49
C VAL A 200 -6.04 -19.34 9.72
N PRO A 201 -4.91 -19.22 9.00
CA PRO A 201 -3.77 -20.10 9.23
C PRO A 201 -3.12 -19.88 10.61
N LEU A 202 -3.15 -18.65 11.14
CA LEU A 202 -2.67 -18.40 12.51
C LEU A 202 -3.52 -19.15 13.55
N ALA A 203 -4.85 -19.10 13.44
CA ALA A 203 -5.74 -19.83 14.34
C ALA A 203 -5.51 -21.34 14.24
N LEU A 204 -5.32 -21.87 13.04
CA LEU A 204 -5.00 -23.29 12.83
C LEU A 204 -3.66 -23.67 13.50
N LEU A 205 -2.62 -22.85 13.37
CA LEU A 205 -1.35 -23.11 14.07
C LEU A 205 -1.53 -23.13 15.58
N VAL A 206 -2.29 -22.19 16.14
CA VAL A 206 -2.58 -22.16 17.58
C VAL A 206 -3.28 -23.45 18.02
N VAL A 207 -4.28 -23.91 17.26
CA VAL A 207 -4.97 -25.17 17.55
C VAL A 207 -4.01 -26.36 17.50
N ILE A 208 -3.16 -26.46 16.48
CA ILE A 208 -2.17 -27.55 16.36
C ILE A 208 -1.22 -27.56 17.55
N VAL A 209 -0.72 -26.39 17.97
CA VAL A 209 0.17 -26.27 19.12
C VAL A 209 -0.54 -26.68 20.40
N ILE A 210 -1.78 -26.26 20.61
CA ILE A 210 -2.57 -26.64 21.79
C ILE A 210 -2.81 -28.16 21.82
N VAL A 211 -3.26 -28.74 20.70
CA VAL A 211 -3.52 -30.19 20.61
C VAL A 211 -2.22 -30.98 20.84
N GLY A 212 -1.12 -30.55 20.23
CA GLY A 212 0.19 -31.18 20.39
C GLY A 212 0.79 -31.03 21.79
N ALA A 213 0.38 -30.04 22.57
CA ALA A 213 0.82 -29.86 23.96
C ALA A 213 0.00 -30.68 24.97
N VAL A 214 -1.19 -31.14 24.59
CA VAL A 214 -2.13 -31.89 25.44
C VAL A 214 -2.16 -33.39 25.10
N SER A 215 -1.57 -33.78 23.95
CA SER A 215 -1.41 -35.17 23.51
C SER A 215 -0.07 -35.74 23.97
#